data_AF-A0A7C4W5Y5-F1
#
_entry.id   AF-A0A7C4W5Y5-F1
#
_cell.length_a   1.000
_cell.length_b   1.000
_cell.length_c   1.000
_cell.angle_alpha   90.00
_cell.angle_beta   90.00
_cell.angle_gamma   90.00
#
_symmetry.space_group_name_H-M   'P 1'
#
loop_
_entity.id
_entity.type
_entity.pdbx_description
1 polymer ?
#
loop_
_entity_poly.entity_id
_entity_poly.type
_entity_poly.pdbx_seq_one_letter_code
_entity_poly.pdbx_strand_id
1 'polypeptide(L)'
;AAYETGATIVNSSFHRFLPYGVSGVVVVSESHLTIHTWPEYGYAAVDLFTCGDHVDPWKAFTYLKKVFRSQRVHVVEHLRGRYDEIGIPETASHKAVVDENEQAVVSL
;
A
#
# COMPACT_ATOMS: atom_id res chain seq x y z
N ALA A 1 -2.91 -1.79 9.95
CA ALA A 1 -2.62 -1.35 8.57
C ALA A 1 -3.46 -2.13 7.55
N ALA A 2 -3.11 -3.36 7.17
CA ALA A 2 -3.90 -4.13 6.18
C ALA A 2 -5.38 -4.28 6.56
N TYR A 3 -5.69 -4.57 7.83
CA TYR A 3 -7.08 -4.63 8.30
C TYR A 3 -7.83 -3.29 8.19
N GLU A 4 -7.12 -2.15 8.30
CA GLU A 4 -7.74 -0.82 8.25
C GLU A 4 -8.22 -0.50 6.83
N THR A 5 -7.56 -1.04 5.81
CA THR A 5 -7.95 -0.81 4.40
C THR A 5 -9.19 -1.62 4.00
N GLY A 6 -9.57 -2.64 4.78
CA GLY A 6 -10.56 -3.64 4.36
C GLY A 6 -9.99 -4.75 3.47
N ALA A 7 -8.66 -4.81 3.28
CA ALA A 7 -8.03 -5.84 2.46
C ALA A 7 -8.12 -7.24 3.09
N THR A 8 -8.26 -8.25 2.24
CA THR A 8 -8.15 -9.66 2.65
C THR A 8 -6.67 -10.07 2.67
N ILE A 9 -6.17 -10.49 3.83
CA ILE A 9 -4.79 -10.96 3.98
C ILE A 9 -4.68 -12.39 3.48
N VAL A 10 -3.72 -12.63 2.59
CA VAL A 10 -3.37 -13.95 2.06
C VAL A 10 -2.21 -14.56 2.86
N ASN A 11 -1.15 -13.78 3.09
CA ASN A 11 0.01 -14.23 3.85
C ASN A 11 0.80 -13.04 4.40
N SER A 12 1.73 -13.30 5.32
CA SER A 12 2.68 -12.29 5.80
C SER A 12 4.04 -12.90 6.10
N SER A 13 5.10 -12.16 5.83
CA SER A 13 6.47 -12.56 6.16
C SER A 13 7.28 -11.35 6.60
N PHE A 14 8.04 -11.51 7.68
CA PHE A 14 8.85 -10.46 8.27
C PHE A 14 10.24 -10.99 8.59
N HIS A 15 11.24 -10.17 8.33
CA HIS A 15 12.62 -10.46 8.66
C HIS A 15 13.24 -9.26 9.37
N ARG A 16 13.83 -9.52 10.54
CA ARG A 16 14.61 -8.54 11.29
C ARG A 16 16.08 -8.75 11.00
N PHE A 17 16.77 -7.69 10.61
CA PHE A 17 18.20 -7.69 10.35
C PHE A 17 18.99 -7.33 11.61
N LEU A 18 20.26 -7.76 11.62
CA LEU A 18 21.25 -7.33 12.60
C LEU A 18 22.18 -6.29 11.97
N PRO A 19 22.57 -5.23 12.71
CA PRO A 19 22.22 -4.98 14.12
C PRO A 19 20.79 -4.43 14.34
N TYR A 20 20.19 -3.82 13.32
CA TYR A 20 18.82 -3.26 13.37
C TYR A 20 18.15 -3.41 12.00
N GLY A 21 16.89 -2.95 11.92
CA GLY A 21 16.12 -2.92 10.67
C GLY A 21 15.18 -4.11 10.54
N VAL A 22 14.09 -3.87 9.81
CA VAL A 22 13.03 -4.84 9.52
C VAL A 22 12.60 -4.66 8.08
N SER A 23 12.50 -5.77 7.36
CA SER A 23 11.73 -5.86 6.11
C SER A 23 10.50 -6.73 6.34
N GLY A 24 9.36 -6.31 5.81
CA GLY A 24 8.09 -6.98 5.97
C GLY A 24 7.24 -6.89 4.72
N VAL A 25 6.48 -7.95 4.45
CA VAL A 25 5.46 -7.97 3.42
C VAL A 25 4.19 -8.61 3.96
N VAL A 26 3.06 -7.98 3.67
CA VAL A 26 1.73 -8.57 3.82
C VAL A 26 1.16 -8.68 2.43
N VAL A 27 1.00 -9.93 1.97
CA VAL A 27 0.34 -10.23 0.70
C VAL A 27 -1.16 -10.16 0.95
N VAL A 28 -1.85 -9.36 0.14
CA VAL A 28 -3.31 -9.24 0.15
C VAL A 28 -3.85 -9.69 -1.20
N SER A 29 -5.16 -9.85 -1.34
CA SER A 29 -5.76 -10.21 -2.63
C SER A 29 -5.27 -9.28 -3.74
N GLU A 30 -4.60 -9.88 -4.74
CA GLU A 30 -4.14 -9.24 -5.98
C GLU A 30 -3.09 -8.12 -5.84
N SER A 31 -2.50 -7.92 -4.65
CA SER A 31 -1.56 -6.82 -4.38
C SER A 31 -0.73 -7.04 -3.09
N HIS A 32 -0.17 -6.00 -2.48
CA HIS A 32 0.70 -6.13 -1.29
C HIS A 32 0.89 -4.84 -0.49
N LEU A 33 1.19 -5.00 0.81
CA LEU A 33 1.73 -3.94 1.65
C LEU A 33 3.15 -4.33 2.08
N THR A 34 4.15 -3.51 1.77
CA THR A 34 5.57 -3.74 2.11
C THR A 34 6.12 -2.64 3.00
N ILE A 35 7.13 -2.99 3.79
CA ILE A 35 7.86 -2.02 4.61
C ILE A 35 9.32 -2.43 4.74
N HIS A 36 10.21 -1.45 4.67
CA HIS A 36 11.64 -1.57 4.92
C HIS A 36 12.07 -0.43 5.85
N THR A 37 12.65 -0.75 7.00
CA THR A 37 13.01 0.23 8.03
C THR A 37 14.52 0.35 8.22
N TRP A 38 14.99 1.58 8.41
CA TRP A 38 16.35 1.94 8.82
C TRP A 38 16.29 2.75 10.13
N PRO A 39 16.28 2.07 11.28
CA PRO A 39 16.16 2.72 12.59
C PRO A 39 17.23 3.78 12.87
N GLU A 40 18.45 3.57 12.38
CA GLU A 40 19.58 4.51 12.50
C GLU A 40 19.32 5.88 11.86
N TYR A 41 18.38 5.96 10.92
CA TYR A 41 17.96 7.20 10.26
C TYR A 41 16.55 7.63 10.66
N GLY A 42 15.86 6.86 11.50
CA GLY A 42 14.43 7.06 11.78
C GLY A 42 13.57 7.02 10.52
N TYR A 43 13.96 6.19 9.54
CA TYR A 43 13.35 6.13 8.21
C TYR A 43 12.64 4.79 7.97
N ALA A 44 11.55 4.84 7.21
CA ALA A 44 10.87 3.67 6.69
C ALA A 44 10.40 3.95 5.26
N ALA A 45 10.79 3.08 4.33
CA ALA A 45 10.17 2.98 3.02
C ALA A 45 8.98 2.03 3.15
N VAL A 46 7.82 2.45 2.66
CA VAL A 46 6.57 1.68 2.71
C VAL A 46 5.98 1.71 1.32
N ASP A 47 5.41 0.59 0.84
CA ASP A 47 4.52 0.59 -0.32
C ASP A 47 3.16 0.00 0.08
N LEU A 48 2.10 0.69 -0.29
CA LEU A 48 0.71 0.30 -0.01
C LEU A 48 -0.02 0.07 -1.30
N PHE A 49 0.13 -1.10 -1.91
CA PHE A 49 -0.55 -1.44 -3.14
C PHE A 49 -1.81 -2.26 -2.82
N THR A 50 -2.97 -1.74 -3.19
CA THR A 50 -4.28 -2.38 -3.04
C THR A 50 -4.99 -2.53 -4.39
N CYS A 51 -5.99 -3.40 -4.45
CA CYS A 51 -6.86 -3.59 -5.61
C CYS A 51 -8.33 -3.61 -5.15
N GLY A 52 -9.22 -3.08 -5.98
CA GLY A 52 -10.68 -3.07 -5.76
C GLY A 52 -11.22 -1.87 -4.98
N ASP A 53 -12.46 -1.49 -5.29
CA ASP A 53 -13.08 -0.23 -4.84
C ASP A 53 -13.41 -0.18 -3.35
N HIS A 54 -13.44 -1.34 -2.70
CA HIS A 54 -13.73 -1.45 -1.28
C HIS A 54 -12.48 -1.39 -0.40
N VAL A 55 -11.28 -1.30 -1.01
CA VAL A 55 -10.01 -1.31 -0.31
C VAL A 55 -9.32 0.04 -0.42
N ASP A 56 -9.23 0.74 0.71
CA ASP A 56 -8.66 2.09 0.77
C ASP A 56 -7.22 2.07 1.35
N PRO A 57 -6.18 2.30 0.53
CA PRO A 57 -4.78 2.32 0.97
C PRO A 57 -4.44 3.51 1.90
N TRP A 58 -5.19 4.62 1.83
CA TRP A 58 -4.97 5.79 2.68
C TRP A 58 -5.28 5.52 4.16
N LYS A 59 -6.17 4.57 4.47
CA LYS A 59 -6.37 4.07 5.84
C LYS A 59 -5.13 3.37 6.39
N ALA A 60 -4.45 2.54 5.58
CA ALA A 60 -3.18 1.94 6.00
C ALA A 60 -2.11 3.01 6.20
N PHE A 61 -1.99 3.98 5.29
CA PHE A 61 -1.06 5.10 5.43
C PHE A 61 -1.30 5.87 6.74
N THR A 62 -2.55 6.27 6.99
CA THR A 62 -2.94 7.05 8.17
C THR A 62 -2.61 6.30 9.45
N TYR A 63 -2.90 5.00 9.48
CA TYR A 63 -2.54 4.12 10.59
C TYR A 63 -1.03 4.04 10.79
N LEU A 64 -0.25 3.79 9.74
CA LEU A 64 1.20 3.65 9.83
C LEU A 64 1.88 4.96 10.24
N LYS A 65 1.48 6.09 9.65
CA LYS A 65 1.96 7.42 10.04
C LYS A 65 1.76 7.69 11.53
N LYS A 66 0.59 7.33 12.07
CA LYS A 66 0.27 7.46 13.50
C LYS A 66 1.14 6.55 14.37
N VAL A 67 1.28 5.27 14.01
CA VAL A 67 2.05 4.29 14.78
C VAL A 67 3.54 4.61 14.79
N PHE A 68 4.11 4.95 13.64
CA PHE A 68 5.52 5.36 13.52
C PHE A 68 5.79 6.77 14.05
N ARG A 69 4.74 7.54 14.37
CA ARG A 69 4.83 8.95 14.80
C ARG A 69 5.66 9.77 13.80
N SER A 70 5.50 9.49 12.51
CA SER A 70 6.28 10.10 11.45
C SER A 70 6.01 11.61 11.40
N GLN A 71 7.05 12.41 11.64
CA GLN A 71 6.95 13.87 11.63
C GLN A 71 6.94 14.45 10.21
N ARG A 72 7.56 13.74 9.27
CA ARG A 72 7.61 14.10 7.85
C ARG A 72 7.31 12.87 7.01
N VAL A 73 6.55 13.08 5.95
CA VAL A 73 6.18 12.07 4.96
C VAL A 73 6.32 12.69 3.57
N HIS A 74 6.74 11.91 2.61
CA HIS A 74 6.61 12.22 1.19
C HIS A 74 5.82 11.08 0.58
N VAL A 75 4.84 11.35 -0.27
CA VAL A 75 3.95 10.32 -0.81
C VAL A 75 3.74 10.61 -2.28
N VAL A 76 3.93 9.59 -3.11
CA VAL A 76 3.57 9.61 -4.52
C VAL A 76 2.56 8.52 -4.76
N GLU A 77 1.47 8.85 -5.45
CA GLU A 77 0.35 7.98 -5.77
C GLU A 77 0.43 7.52 -7.23
N HIS A 78 0.18 6.22 -7.47
CA HIS A 78 0.27 5.61 -8.80
C HIS A 78 -0.95 4.75 -9.13
N LEU A 79 -1.64 5.10 -10.21
CA LEU A 79 -2.68 4.26 -10.79
C LEU A 79 -2.03 3.06 -11.49
N ARG A 80 -2.38 1.86 -11.08
CA ARG A 80 -1.82 0.61 -11.64
C ARG A 80 -2.86 -0.06 -12.52
N GLY A 81 -2.45 -0.49 -13.73
CA GLY A 81 -3.35 -1.18 -14.65
C GLY A 81 -4.47 -0.29 -15.19
N ARG A 82 -4.14 0.97 -15.52
CA ARG A 82 -5.08 1.93 -16.10
C ARG A 82 -5.73 1.37 -17.37
N TYR A 83 -7.07 1.31 -17.37
CA TYR A 83 -7.83 0.60 -18.40
C TYR A 83 -7.62 1.14 -19.82
N ASP A 84 -7.51 2.46 -19.97
CA ASP A 84 -7.19 3.13 -21.23
C ASP A 84 -5.81 2.74 -21.77
N GLU A 85 -4.82 2.56 -20.89
CA GLU A 85 -3.45 2.19 -21.26
C GLU A 85 -3.32 0.71 -21.66
N ILE A 86 -4.14 -0.17 -21.09
CA ILE A 86 -4.10 -1.63 -21.34
C ILE A 86 -5.18 -2.11 -22.32
N GLY A 87 -5.94 -1.19 -22.93
CA GLY A 87 -6.95 -1.51 -23.95
C GLY A 87 -8.22 -2.18 -23.40
N ILE A 88 -8.50 -2.02 -22.10
CA ILE A 88 -9.75 -2.50 -21.50
C ILE A 88 -10.82 -1.42 -21.70
N PRO A 89 -11.95 -1.74 -22.36
CA PRO A 89 -13.01 -0.78 -22.60
C PRO A 89 -13.66 -0.35 -21.27
N GLU A 90 -14.10 0.91 -21.19
CA GLU A 90 -14.76 1.44 -19.98
C GLU A 90 -16.03 0.68 -19.60
N THR A 91 -16.64 -0.04 -20.54
CA THR A 91 -17.84 -0.86 -20.36
C THR A 91 -17.55 -2.27 -19.86
N ALA A 92 -16.29 -2.60 -19.53
CA ALA A 92 -15.93 -3.93 -19.04
C ALA A 92 -16.66 -4.26 -17.72
N SER A 93 -17.33 -5.42 -17.67
CA SER A 93 -18.14 -5.86 -16.52
C SER A 93 -17.35 -6.10 -15.23
N HIS A 94 -16.02 -6.20 -15.33
CA HIS A 94 -15.10 -6.42 -14.21
C HIS A 94 -14.25 -5.18 -13.89
N LYS A 95 -14.66 -4.01 -14.38
CA LYS A 95 -14.03 -2.74 -14.05
C LYS A 95 -14.22 -2.46 -12.54
N ALA A 96 -13.11 -2.32 -11.84
CA ALA A 96 -13.07 -1.64 -10.55
C ALA A 96 -13.50 -0.20 -10.81
N VAL A 97 -14.60 0.25 -10.17
CA VAL A 97 -15.05 1.64 -10.19
C VAL A 97 -14.04 2.46 -9.42
N VAL A 98 -13.11 2.99 -10.20
CA VAL A 98 -12.09 3.86 -9.70
C VAL A 98 -12.72 5.20 -9.34
N ASP A 99 -12.83 5.51 -8.04
CA ASP A 99 -13.15 6.87 -7.62
C ASP A 99 -11.98 7.76 -8.04
N GLU A 100 -12.27 8.81 -8.82
CA GLU A 100 -11.24 9.75 -9.30
C GLU A 100 -10.54 10.50 -8.15
N ASN A 101 -10.99 10.31 -6.91
CA ASN A 101 -10.39 10.88 -5.70
C ASN A 101 -9.54 9.93 -4.84
N GLU A 102 -9.44 8.62 -5.13
CA GLU A 102 -8.69 7.68 -4.26
C GLU A 102 -8.05 6.52 -5.03
N GLN A 103 -6.74 6.54 -5.28
CA GLN A 103 -6.03 5.42 -5.93
C GLN A 103 -4.56 5.25 -5.50
N ALA A 104 -4.30 4.88 -4.25
CA ALA A 104 -2.93 4.96 -3.72
C ALA A 104 -2.08 3.70 -3.96
N VAL A 105 -0.88 3.91 -4.51
CA VAL A 105 0.33 3.28 -4.00
C VAL A 105 1.02 4.39 -3.23
N VAL A 106 1.25 4.28 -1.93
CA VAL A 106 2.00 5.30 -1.17
C VAL A 106 3.42 4.81 -0.98
N SER A 107 4.37 5.36 -1.73
CA SER A 107 5.81 5.20 -1.44
C SER A 107 6.27 6.34 -0.52
N LEU A 108 6.65 6.00 0.72
CA LEU A 108 7.13 6.92 1.77
C LEU A 108 8.61 7.30 1.66
#